data_AF-A0A1M4S6N5-F1
#
_entry.id   AF-A0A1M4S6N5-F1
#
_cell.length_a   1.000
_cell.length_b   1.000
_cell.length_c   1.000
_cell.angle_alpha   90.00
_cell.angle_beta   90.00
_cell.angle_gamma   90.00
#
_symmetry.space_group_name_H-M   'P 1'
#
loop_
_entity.id
_entity.type
_entity.pdbx_description
1 polymer ?
#
loop_
_entity_poly.entity_id
_entity_poly.type
_entity_poly.pdbx_seq_one_letter_code
_entity_poly.pdbx_strand_id
1 'polypeptide(L)'
;MKKRIMILILSLAVMVTIFTGCGKKENGLPVDESKSNSNDTTEVKDNLVDGIYLVKMPVSDHGNYPMAKLEVKDGEILSLDYNEYLADSGEAKSESNYSYAEGLAVIKDLNTQFNDKKDLAAVDFDAVSGATHTKGSFKEVTQILLDKAAKGEVYTGVYKDGVYEAKGKEPSHGWLSEVKVRVQDGQIVGINYAEVAVEDSDGVKKGDIKSTDNYSYAVPFEVIPAVQKLIIDNNGTENLNLDGITGATNTRNTIIELVDEALSLAK
;
A
#
# COMPACT_ATOMS: atom_id res chain seq x y z
N MET A 1 -0.02 -29.74 58.15
CA MET A 1 1.23 -30.40 58.58
C MET A 1 2.42 -29.66 57.99
N LYS A 2 3.34 -29.18 58.87
CA LYS A 2 4.77 -28.84 58.69
C LYS A 2 5.16 -28.02 57.43
N LYS A 3 5.25 -26.69 57.48
CA LYS A 3 6.37 -25.83 57.98
C LYS A 3 7.78 -26.31 57.58
N ARG A 4 8.50 -25.48 56.81
CA ARG A 4 9.90 -25.13 57.10
C ARG A 4 10.14 -23.63 56.88
N ILE A 5 10.56 -23.02 57.98
CA ILE A 5 11.04 -21.65 58.19
C ILE A 5 12.53 -21.80 58.50
N MET A 6 13.37 -20.90 57.99
CA MET A 6 14.59 -20.36 58.62
C MET A 6 15.08 -19.19 57.74
N ILE A 7 14.97 -17.90 58.11
CA ILE A 7 15.68 -17.11 59.15
C ILE A 7 17.20 -17.05 58.88
N LEU A 8 17.99 -15.97 58.98
CA LEU A 8 17.89 -14.49 59.08
C LEU A 8 19.31 -14.04 59.49
N ILE A 9 20.01 -13.16 58.76
CA ILE A 9 21.13 -12.31 59.24
C ILE A 9 21.14 -11.09 58.31
N LEU A 10 20.64 -9.89 58.64
CA LEU A 10 21.01 -8.86 59.62
C LEU A 10 22.46 -8.33 59.48
N SER A 11 22.65 -7.29 58.67
CA SER A 11 23.64 -6.25 58.97
C SER A 11 23.24 -4.91 58.35
N LEU A 12 23.10 -3.96 59.26
CA LEU A 12 22.73 -2.55 59.16
C LEU A 12 23.86 -1.70 58.56
N ALA A 13 23.56 -0.81 57.62
CA ALA A 13 24.29 0.45 57.44
C ALA A 13 23.39 1.48 56.74
N VAL A 14 22.92 2.43 57.55
CA VAL A 14 22.16 3.63 57.15
C VAL A 14 23.15 4.73 56.81
N MET A 15 22.95 5.44 55.70
CA MET A 15 23.39 6.83 55.60
C MET A 15 22.32 7.67 54.88
N VAL A 16 21.91 8.72 55.58
CA VAL A 16 20.85 9.67 55.28
C VAL A 16 21.40 10.80 54.40
N THR A 17 20.66 11.19 53.36
CA THR A 17 20.64 12.58 52.89
C THR A 17 19.20 13.00 52.60
N ILE A 18 18.86 14.18 53.09
CA ILE A 18 17.53 14.79 53.18
C ILE A 18 17.35 15.70 51.98
N PHE A 19 16.18 15.67 51.33
CA PHE A 19 15.60 16.88 50.73
C PHE A 19 14.08 16.93 50.94
N THR A 20 13.67 17.89 51.76
CA THR A 20 12.37 18.56 51.88
C THR A 20 11.98 19.20 50.53
N GLY A 21 10.71 19.38 50.12
CA GLY A 21 9.43 19.18 50.79
C GLY A 21 8.25 19.68 49.93
N CYS A 22 7.05 19.47 50.50
CA CYS A 22 5.73 20.12 50.33
C CYS A 22 5.11 20.31 48.94
N GLY A 23 3.94 19.67 48.75
CA GLY A 23 2.95 20.03 47.72
C GLY A 23 1.83 20.94 48.24
N LYS A 24 0.99 21.43 47.31
CA LYS A 24 -0.43 21.79 47.55
C LYS A 24 -1.20 21.96 46.24
N LYS A 25 -2.43 21.42 46.18
CA LYS A 25 -3.50 21.71 45.20
C LYS A 25 -4.45 22.77 45.80
N GLU A 26 -4.96 23.70 44.98
CA GLU A 26 -6.35 24.21 44.99
C GLU A 26 -6.63 25.18 43.82
N ASN A 27 -7.92 25.27 43.44
CA ASN A 27 -8.50 25.84 42.21
C ASN A 27 -8.84 27.35 42.30
N GLY A 28 -8.93 28.05 41.15
CA GLY A 28 -9.80 29.24 40.98
C GLY A 28 -9.34 30.36 40.01
N LEU A 29 -10.00 30.43 38.83
CA LEU A 29 -10.16 31.44 37.74
C LEU A 29 -9.89 32.95 38.01
N PRO A 30 -9.92 33.86 36.99
CA PRO A 30 -9.70 33.79 35.53
C PRO A 30 -8.57 34.77 35.06
N VAL A 31 -8.03 34.65 33.84
CA VAL A 31 -7.11 35.67 33.29
C VAL A 31 -7.62 36.25 31.97
N ASP A 32 -7.61 37.58 32.01
CA ASP A 32 -8.05 38.63 31.10
C ASP A 32 -7.37 38.62 29.72
N GLU A 33 -8.11 39.10 28.73
CA GLU A 33 -7.67 39.32 27.36
C GLU A 33 -6.71 40.52 27.28
N SER A 34 -5.90 40.53 26.23
CA SER A 34 -5.10 41.64 25.69
C SER A 34 -3.71 41.90 26.29
N LYS A 35 -2.68 41.40 25.59
CA LYS A 35 -1.81 42.26 24.75
C LYS A 35 -0.90 41.45 23.84
N SER A 36 -0.93 41.88 22.58
CA SER A 36 -0.06 41.51 21.46
C SER A 36 1.42 41.82 21.73
N ASN A 37 2.31 40.91 21.32
CA ASN A 37 3.45 41.27 20.49
C ASN A 37 4.03 40.04 19.78
N SER A 38 3.80 40.04 18.47
CA SER A 38 4.68 39.68 17.34
C SER A 38 5.88 38.75 17.54
N ASN A 39 5.94 37.82 16.59
CA ASN A 39 7.11 37.17 16.00
C ASN A 39 7.84 36.15 16.87
N ASP A 40 7.39 34.90 16.73
CA ASP A 40 8.32 33.82 16.40
C ASP A 40 7.64 32.84 15.44
N THR A 41 7.52 33.24 14.17
CA THR A 41 7.43 32.28 13.07
C THR A 41 8.81 31.67 12.90
N THR A 42 9.09 30.65 13.69
CA THR A 42 10.07 29.64 13.31
C THR A 42 9.46 28.84 12.17
N GLU A 43 9.57 29.38 10.95
CA GLU A 43 9.55 28.56 9.74
C GLU A 43 10.75 27.61 9.84
N VAL A 44 10.53 26.44 10.41
CA VAL A 44 11.35 25.31 10.06
C VAL A 44 10.98 24.99 8.63
N LYS A 45 11.73 25.54 7.66
CA LYS A 45 11.91 24.85 6.39
C LYS A 45 12.55 23.52 6.75
N ASP A 46 11.72 22.52 7.04
CA ASP A 46 12.16 21.14 7.14
C ASP A 46 12.71 20.81 5.75
N ASN A 47 14.02 20.93 5.58
CA ASN A 47 14.67 20.60 4.33
C ASN A 47 14.36 19.13 4.04
N LEU A 48 13.71 18.87 2.91
CA LEU A 48 13.42 17.51 2.49
C LEU A 48 14.74 16.78 2.24
N VAL A 49 14.81 15.50 2.61
CA VAL A 49 16.01 14.70 2.35
C VAL A 49 16.01 14.25 0.90
N ASP A 50 17.14 14.38 0.22
CA ASP A 50 17.30 13.91 -1.16
C ASP A 50 17.02 12.41 -1.28
N GLY A 51 16.30 12.03 -2.33
CA GLY A 51 15.99 10.64 -2.61
C GLY A 51 14.72 10.43 -3.42
N ILE A 52 14.44 9.16 -3.67
CA ILE A 52 13.19 8.70 -4.27
C ILE A 52 12.32 8.16 -3.14
N TYR A 53 11.06 8.55 -3.12
CA TYR A 53 10.06 8.11 -2.17
C TYR A 53 8.89 7.49 -2.93
N LEU A 54 8.32 6.43 -2.39
CA LEU A 54 7.23 5.71 -3.03
C LEU A 54 6.17 5.35 -2.00
N VAL A 55 4.91 5.55 -2.38
CA VAL A 55 3.74 5.12 -1.62
C VAL A 55 2.84 4.36 -2.55
N LYS A 56 2.45 3.15 -2.14
CA LYS A 56 1.48 2.30 -2.80
C LYS A 56 0.40 1.97 -1.77
N MET A 57 -0.83 2.39 -2.01
CA MET A 57 -1.94 2.10 -1.11
C MET A 57 -2.47 0.68 -1.37
N PRO A 58 -3.18 0.08 -0.41
CA PRO A 58 -3.81 -1.22 -0.61
C PRO A 58 -4.80 -1.22 -1.78
N VAL A 59 -4.95 -2.36 -2.46
CA VAL A 59 -6.02 -2.58 -3.45
C VAL A 59 -7.38 -2.32 -2.80
N SER A 60 -8.25 -1.58 -3.48
CA SER A 60 -9.62 -1.34 -3.07
C SER A 60 -10.54 -2.50 -3.45
N ASP A 61 -11.78 -2.48 -2.95
CA ASP A 61 -12.82 -3.44 -3.34
C ASP A 61 -13.20 -3.32 -4.84
N HIS A 62 -12.77 -2.25 -5.51
CA HIS A 62 -12.94 -2.04 -6.95
C HIS A 62 -11.75 -2.53 -7.78
N GLY A 63 -10.81 -3.27 -7.19
CA GLY A 63 -9.67 -3.84 -7.90
C GLY A 63 -8.66 -2.81 -8.41
N ASN A 64 -8.63 -1.61 -7.81
CA ASN A 64 -7.66 -0.57 -8.14
C ASN A 64 -7.06 0.07 -6.88
N TYR A 65 -5.93 0.74 -7.02
CA TYR A 65 -5.27 1.46 -5.92
C TYR A 65 -4.45 2.65 -6.41
N PRO A 66 -4.31 3.71 -5.60
CA PRO A 66 -3.39 4.80 -5.88
C PRO A 66 -1.94 4.43 -5.53
N MET A 67 -1.01 4.91 -6.34
CA MET A 67 0.43 4.81 -6.13
C MET A 67 1.09 6.08 -6.64
N ALA A 68 2.10 6.56 -5.91
CA ALA A 68 2.88 7.70 -6.37
C ALA A 68 4.34 7.63 -5.97
N LYS A 69 5.16 8.32 -6.76
CA LYS A 69 6.60 8.45 -6.59
C LYS A 69 6.97 9.92 -6.51
N LEU A 70 7.71 10.30 -5.48
CA LEU A 70 8.25 11.65 -5.27
C LEU A 70 9.78 11.59 -5.39
N GLU A 71 10.36 12.51 -6.14
CA GLU A 71 11.82 12.68 -6.21
C GLU A 71 12.21 14.02 -5.58
N VAL A 72 13.15 13.98 -4.64
CA VAL A 72 13.72 15.15 -3.98
C VAL A 72 15.20 15.25 -4.31
N LYS A 73 15.66 16.45 -4.66
CA LYS A 73 17.04 16.74 -4.99
C LYS A 73 17.42 18.14 -4.52
N ASP A 74 18.62 18.26 -3.95
CA ASP A 74 19.13 19.52 -3.39
C ASP A 74 18.17 20.14 -2.35
N GLY A 75 17.45 19.29 -1.61
CA GLY A 75 16.44 19.68 -0.64
C GLY A 75 15.10 20.15 -1.21
N GLU A 76 14.91 20.08 -2.54
CA GLU A 76 13.71 20.53 -3.24
C GLU A 76 12.99 19.38 -3.94
N ILE A 77 11.66 19.50 -4.08
CA ILE A 77 10.86 18.53 -4.84
C ILE A 77 11.18 18.69 -6.32
N LEU A 78 11.80 17.67 -6.93
CA LEU A 78 12.04 17.62 -8.35
C LEU A 78 10.78 17.22 -9.12
N SER A 79 10.15 16.11 -8.73
CA SER A 79 8.97 15.57 -9.40
C SER A 79 8.04 14.80 -8.47
N LEU A 80 6.75 14.76 -8.82
CA LEU A 80 5.76 13.82 -8.31
C LEU A 80 5.10 13.13 -9.50
N ASP A 81 4.99 11.81 -9.46
CA ASP A 81 4.20 11.02 -10.42
C ASP A 81 3.16 10.23 -9.63
N TYR A 82 1.88 10.59 -9.78
CA TYR A 82 0.73 9.93 -9.15
C TYR A 82 -0.15 9.30 -10.22
N ASN A 83 -0.54 8.05 -9.99
CA ASN A 83 -1.61 7.41 -10.76
C ASN A 83 -2.39 6.40 -9.92
N GLU A 84 -3.49 5.92 -10.48
CA GLU A 84 -4.24 4.77 -9.95
C GLU A 84 -4.02 3.58 -10.88
N TYR A 85 -3.85 2.39 -10.33
CA TYR A 85 -3.48 1.19 -11.06
C TYR A 85 -4.58 0.13 -10.96
N LEU A 86 -4.78 -0.64 -12.03
CA LEU A 86 -5.68 -1.77 -12.06
C LEU A 86 -4.93 -3.03 -11.58
N ALA A 87 -5.38 -3.65 -10.49
CA ALA A 87 -4.65 -4.73 -9.83
C ALA A 87 -4.58 -6.02 -10.68
N ASP A 88 -5.48 -6.20 -11.63
CA ASP A 88 -5.56 -7.36 -12.52
C ASP A 88 -4.51 -7.34 -13.65
N SER A 89 -4.01 -6.17 -14.02
CA SER A 89 -3.11 -5.94 -15.15
C SER A 89 -1.81 -5.25 -14.73
N GLY A 90 -1.86 -4.54 -13.59
CA GLY A 90 -0.80 -3.67 -13.09
C GLY A 90 -0.60 -2.42 -13.93
N GLU A 91 -1.54 -2.11 -14.83
CA GLU A 91 -1.47 -0.92 -15.65
C GLU A 91 -2.03 0.28 -14.91
N ALA A 92 -1.37 1.41 -15.10
CA ALA A 92 -1.93 2.70 -14.73
C ALA A 92 -3.23 2.94 -15.52
N LYS A 93 -4.22 3.54 -14.85
CA LYS A 93 -5.47 3.97 -15.49
C LYS A 93 -5.15 4.97 -16.60
N SER A 94 -5.74 4.73 -17.76
CA SER A 94 -5.53 5.50 -18.98
C SER A 94 -6.75 5.43 -19.89
N GLU A 95 -6.78 6.24 -20.93
CA GLU A 95 -7.88 6.24 -21.91
C GLU A 95 -8.06 4.88 -22.61
N SER A 96 -7.01 4.05 -22.67
CA SER A 96 -7.07 2.73 -23.32
C SER A 96 -7.66 1.63 -22.44
N ASN A 97 -7.65 1.79 -21.12
CA ASN A 97 -8.06 0.74 -20.17
C ASN A 97 -9.07 1.22 -19.10
N TYR A 98 -9.46 2.50 -19.10
CA TYR A 98 -10.38 3.07 -18.13
C TYR A 98 -11.34 4.08 -18.76
N SER A 99 -12.64 3.83 -18.64
CA SER A 99 -13.68 4.58 -19.38
C SER A 99 -14.10 5.90 -18.73
N TYR A 100 -13.76 6.14 -17.46
CA TYR A 100 -14.18 7.35 -16.74
C TYR A 100 -13.20 8.50 -17.01
N ALA A 101 -13.48 9.25 -18.08
CA ALA A 101 -12.63 10.33 -18.58
C ALA A 101 -12.40 11.45 -17.56
N GLU A 102 -13.42 11.82 -16.77
CA GLU A 102 -13.28 12.86 -15.75
C GLU A 102 -12.29 12.46 -14.66
N GLY A 103 -12.25 11.19 -14.27
CA GLY A 103 -11.24 10.68 -13.34
C GLY A 103 -9.82 10.82 -13.88
N LEU A 104 -9.61 10.48 -15.16
CA LEU A 104 -8.32 10.64 -15.83
C LEU A 104 -7.89 12.11 -15.93
N ALA A 105 -8.84 13.00 -16.22
CA ALA A 105 -8.59 14.44 -16.26
C ALA A 105 -8.17 14.98 -14.89
N VAL A 106 -8.82 14.52 -13.80
CA VAL A 106 -8.43 14.87 -12.43
C VAL A 106 -7.03 14.37 -12.08
N ILE A 107 -6.68 13.13 -12.42
CA ILE A 107 -5.31 12.60 -12.19
C ILE A 107 -4.27 13.49 -12.90
N LYS A 108 -4.51 13.81 -14.17
CA LYS A 108 -3.60 14.65 -14.96
C LYS A 108 -3.46 16.05 -14.35
N ASP A 109 -4.58 16.68 -14.00
CA ASP A 109 -4.60 18.03 -13.43
C ASP A 109 -3.87 18.09 -12.08
N LEU A 110 -4.11 17.15 -11.17
CA LEU A 110 -3.43 17.09 -9.87
C LEU A 110 -1.92 16.94 -10.00
N ASN A 111 -1.45 16.09 -10.91
CA ASN A 111 -0.02 15.96 -11.21
C ASN A 111 0.56 17.27 -11.74
N THR A 112 -0.09 17.93 -12.69
CA THR A 112 0.36 19.23 -13.22
C THR A 112 0.42 20.28 -12.12
N GLN A 113 -0.68 20.47 -11.39
CA GLN A 113 -0.76 21.47 -10.33
C GLN A 113 0.33 21.29 -9.27
N PHE A 114 0.53 20.07 -8.77
CA PHE A 114 1.54 19.83 -7.75
C PHE A 114 2.95 19.99 -8.30
N ASN A 115 3.22 19.53 -9.53
CA ASN A 115 4.56 19.69 -10.11
C ASN A 115 4.91 21.13 -10.44
N ASP A 116 3.92 22.00 -10.70
CA ASP A 116 4.15 23.44 -10.90
C ASP A 116 4.34 24.17 -9.56
N LYS A 117 3.54 23.81 -8.55
CA LYS A 117 3.47 24.54 -7.28
C LYS A 117 4.47 24.04 -6.24
N LYS A 118 4.83 22.75 -6.30
CA LYS A 118 5.66 22.02 -5.32
C LYS A 118 5.17 22.16 -3.86
N ASP A 119 3.88 22.43 -3.69
CA ASP A 119 3.22 22.62 -2.41
C ASP A 119 1.81 22.03 -2.47
N LEU A 120 1.54 21.07 -1.59
CA LEU A 120 0.24 20.41 -1.50
C LEU A 120 -0.86 21.38 -1.07
N ALA A 121 -0.55 22.36 -0.22
CA ALA A 121 -1.52 23.34 0.25
C ALA A 121 -1.95 24.31 -0.86
N ALA A 122 -1.13 24.46 -1.90
CA ALA A 122 -1.41 25.31 -3.04
C ALA A 122 -2.23 24.61 -4.15
N VAL A 123 -2.44 23.28 -4.07
CA VAL A 123 -3.25 22.53 -5.05
C VAL A 123 -4.73 22.93 -4.93
N ASP A 124 -5.34 23.31 -6.05
CA ASP A 124 -6.77 23.60 -6.15
C ASP A 124 -7.52 22.31 -6.50
N PHE A 125 -8.05 21.66 -5.48
CA PHE A 125 -8.80 20.41 -5.65
C PHE A 125 -10.17 20.60 -6.31
N ASP A 126 -10.63 21.83 -6.51
CA ASP A 126 -11.93 22.13 -7.13
C ASP A 126 -11.81 22.59 -8.59
N ALA A 127 -10.58 22.73 -9.11
CA ALA A 127 -10.30 23.14 -10.50
C ALA A 127 -10.95 22.23 -11.56
N VAL A 128 -11.05 20.92 -11.28
CA VAL A 128 -11.75 19.94 -12.12
C VAL A 128 -12.84 19.28 -11.29
N SER A 129 -14.09 19.26 -11.78
CA SER A 129 -15.22 18.64 -11.08
C SER A 129 -15.14 17.12 -11.04
N GLY A 130 -15.74 16.49 -10.01
CA GLY A 130 -15.84 15.02 -9.91
C GLY A 130 -14.64 14.34 -9.24
N ALA A 131 -14.57 13.02 -9.37
CA ALA A 131 -13.51 12.14 -8.84
C ALA A 131 -13.06 12.42 -7.40
N THR A 132 -14.02 12.62 -6.48
CA THR A 132 -13.76 12.96 -5.07
C THR A 132 -12.79 11.99 -4.39
N HIS A 133 -12.91 10.69 -4.67
CA HIS A 133 -12.01 9.68 -4.11
C HIS A 133 -10.58 9.83 -4.62
N THR A 134 -10.37 10.04 -5.92
CA THR A 134 -9.04 10.29 -6.51
C THR A 134 -8.36 11.51 -5.89
N LYS A 135 -9.10 12.60 -5.66
CA LYS A 135 -8.58 13.80 -5.00
C LYS A 135 -8.16 13.52 -3.55
N GLY A 136 -8.99 12.78 -2.82
CA GLY A 136 -8.67 12.34 -1.46
C GLY A 136 -7.41 11.49 -1.41
N SER A 137 -7.33 10.47 -2.26
CA SER A 137 -6.16 9.59 -2.41
C SER A 137 -4.90 10.36 -2.77
N PHE A 138 -4.97 11.29 -3.72
CA PHE A 138 -3.84 12.15 -4.07
C PHE A 138 -3.33 12.95 -2.88
N LYS A 139 -4.24 13.57 -2.13
CA LYS A 139 -3.89 14.36 -0.94
C LYS A 139 -3.21 13.49 0.12
N GLU A 140 -3.78 12.33 0.41
CA GLU A 140 -3.24 11.39 1.40
C GLU A 140 -1.86 10.87 0.99
N VAL A 141 -1.74 10.33 -0.22
CA VAL A 141 -0.49 9.75 -0.75
C VAL A 141 0.62 10.80 -0.82
N THR A 142 0.30 12.01 -1.30
CA THR A 142 1.27 13.12 -1.37
C THR A 142 1.73 13.54 0.02
N GLN A 143 0.82 13.64 1.01
CA GLN A 143 1.22 13.96 2.38
C GLN A 143 2.15 12.88 2.97
N ILE A 144 1.86 11.60 2.76
CA ILE A 144 2.71 10.50 3.23
C ILE A 144 4.10 10.60 2.58
N LEU A 145 4.18 10.91 1.28
CA LEU A 145 5.45 11.08 0.57
C LEU A 145 6.28 12.24 1.14
N LEU A 146 5.65 13.38 1.41
CA LEU A 146 6.31 14.54 2.03
C LEU A 146 6.81 14.20 3.44
N ASP A 147 6.01 13.51 4.25
CA ASP A 147 6.40 13.06 5.58
C ASP A 147 7.59 12.09 5.52
N LYS A 148 7.59 11.17 4.54
CA LYS A 148 8.71 10.25 4.28
C LYS A 148 9.97 11.00 3.88
N ALA A 149 9.83 12.01 3.01
CA ALA A 149 10.94 12.84 2.57
C ALA A 149 11.54 13.69 3.69
N ALA A 150 10.71 14.26 4.56
CA ALA A 150 11.17 14.96 5.76
C ALA A 150 11.92 14.04 6.73
N LYS A 151 11.53 12.76 6.81
CA LYS A 151 12.18 11.75 7.67
C LYS A 151 13.38 11.04 7.01
N GLY A 152 13.62 11.26 5.72
CA GLY A 152 14.63 10.52 4.96
C GLY A 152 14.33 9.02 4.81
N GLU A 153 13.05 8.63 4.80
CA GLU A 153 12.61 7.25 4.55
C GLU A 153 12.67 6.91 3.05
N VAL A 154 13.89 6.97 2.49
CA VAL A 154 14.14 6.73 1.06
C VAL A 154 13.70 5.33 0.66
N TYR A 155 13.03 5.25 -0.49
CA TYR A 155 12.54 4.02 -1.07
C TYR A 155 13.64 3.26 -1.83
N THR A 156 13.60 1.93 -1.76
CA THR A 156 14.43 1.04 -2.58
C THR A 156 13.57 -0.11 -3.10
N GLY A 157 13.63 -0.35 -4.40
CA GLY A 157 12.91 -1.44 -5.06
C GLY A 157 13.41 -2.82 -4.62
N VAL A 158 12.47 -3.77 -4.49
CA VAL A 158 12.78 -5.15 -4.08
C VAL A 158 12.97 -6.07 -5.29
N TYR A 159 12.21 -5.83 -6.35
CA TYR A 159 12.21 -6.63 -7.57
C TYR A 159 12.75 -5.83 -8.76
N LYS A 160 13.20 -6.55 -9.80
CA LYS A 160 13.46 -5.99 -11.13
C LYS A 160 12.14 -5.74 -11.84
N ASP A 161 12.04 -4.61 -12.51
CA ASP A 161 10.85 -4.26 -13.28
C ASP A 161 10.66 -5.18 -14.48
N GLY A 162 9.43 -5.55 -14.77
CA GLY A 162 9.11 -6.47 -15.85
C GLY A 162 7.73 -7.09 -15.75
N VAL A 163 7.44 -7.93 -16.74
CA VAL A 163 6.27 -8.81 -16.74
C VAL A 163 6.79 -10.24 -16.71
N TYR A 164 6.37 -10.99 -15.69
CA TYR A 164 6.83 -12.34 -15.41
C TYR A 164 5.66 -13.30 -15.51
N GLU A 165 5.89 -14.45 -16.13
CA GLU A 165 4.83 -15.42 -16.38
C GLU A 165 5.23 -16.79 -15.84
N ALA A 166 4.26 -17.53 -15.32
CA ALA A 166 4.42 -18.93 -14.94
C ALA A 166 3.15 -19.71 -15.30
N LYS A 167 3.31 -21.01 -15.54
CA LYS A 167 2.20 -21.92 -15.88
C LYS A 167 2.26 -23.17 -15.02
N GLY A 168 1.09 -23.74 -14.73
CA GLY A 168 1.00 -25.05 -14.12
C GLY A 168 1.71 -26.11 -14.96
N LYS A 169 2.30 -27.11 -14.32
CA LYS A 169 3.02 -28.18 -15.01
C LYS A 169 2.09 -29.06 -15.85
N GLU A 170 0.89 -29.32 -15.33
CA GLU A 170 -0.12 -30.17 -15.93
C GLU A 170 -1.50 -29.53 -15.79
N PRO A 171 -2.43 -29.74 -16.73
CA PRO A 171 -3.80 -29.28 -16.60
C PRO A 171 -4.55 -30.07 -15.52
N SER A 172 -5.47 -29.39 -14.84
CA SER A 172 -6.41 -29.98 -13.89
C SER A 172 -7.82 -29.90 -14.46
N HIS A 173 -8.47 -31.06 -14.63
CA HIS A 173 -9.84 -31.15 -15.15
C HIS A 173 -10.05 -30.43 -16.50
N GLY A 174 -9.05 -30.51 -17.38
CA GLY A 174 -9.10 -29.85 -18.70
C GLY A 174 -8.66 -28.37 -18.69
N TRP A 175 -8.17 -27.84 -17.58
CA TRP A 175 -7.76 -26.43 -17.46
C TRP A 175 -6.29 -26.29 -17.03
N LEU A 176 -5.51 -25.50 -17.76
CA LEU A 176 -4.13 -25.15 -17.44
C LEU A 176 -4.08 -23.79 -16.74
N SER A 177 -3.58 -23.75 -15.51
CA SER A 177 -3.41 -22.50 -14.78
C SER A 177 -2.21 -21.70 -15.30
N GLU A 178 -2.38 -20.38 -15.41
CA GLU A 178 -1.36 -19.44 -15.87
C GLU A 178 -1.41 -18.18 -15.01
N VAL A 179 -0.26 -17.56 -14.76
CA VAL A 179 -0.18 -16.26 -14.10
C VAL A 179 0.71 -15.31 -14.89
N LYS A 180 0.36 -14.03 -14.86
CA LYS A 180 1.19 -12.91 -15.28
C LYS A 180 1.34 -11.94 -14.11
N VAL A 181 2.57 -11.67 -13.70
CA VAL A 181 2.90 -10.75 -12.60
C VAL A 181 3.63 -9.56 -13.19
N ARG A 182 3.11 -8.35 -12.96
CA ARG A 182 3.76 -7.10 -13.35
C ARG A 182 4.48 -6.50 -12.15
N VAL A 183 5.75 -6.19 -12.34
CA VAL A 183 6.58 -5.43 -11.42
C VAL A 183 6.91 -4.07 -12.03
N GLN A 184 6.70 -3.01 -11.24
CA GLN A 184 7.08 -1.65 -11.59
C GLN A 184 7.62 -0.93 -10.36
N ASP A 185 8.68 -0.15 -10.53
CA ASP A 185 9.39 0.52 -9.44
C ASP A 185 9.81 -0.46 -8.33
N GLY A 186 10.08 -1.72 -8.68
CA GLY A 186 10.40 -2.81 -7.76
C GLY A 186 9.26 -3.25 -6.83
N GLN A 187 8.01 -2.90 -7.14
CA GLN A 187 6.78 -3.37 -6.49
C GLN A 187 5.99 -4.29 -7.42
N ILE A 188 5.33 -5.30 -6.84
CA ILE A 188 4.24 -6.01 -7.53
C ILE A 188 3.07 -5.04 -7.68
N VAL A 189 2.75 -4.72 -8.93
CA VAL A 189 1.68 -3.78 -9.29
C VAL A 189 0.48 -4.48 -9.94
N GLY A 190 0.67 -5.68 -10.48
CA GLY A 190 -0.43 -6.43 -11.08
C GLY A 190 -0.20 -7.91 -11.03
N ILE A 191 -1.29 -8.65 -10.87
CA ILE A 191 -1.30 -10.10 -11.03
C ILE A 191 -2.52 -10.40 -11.90
N ASN A 192 -2.35 -11.20 -12.95
CA ASN A 192 -3.43 -11.76 -13.73
C ASN A 192 -3.33 -13.28 -13.63
N TYR A 193 -4.27 -13.91 -12.94
CA TYR A 193 -4.38 -15.38 -12.90
C TYR A 193 -5.52 -15.83 -13.79
N ALA A 194 -5.26 -16.84 -14.62
CA ALA A 194 -6.25 -17.45 -15.49
C ALA A 194 -6.10 -18.97 -15.48
N GLU A 195 -7.18 -19.67 -15.79
CA GLU A 195 -7.14 -21.08 -16.12
C GLU A 195 -7.67 -21.26 -17.54
N VAL A 196 -6.89 -21.86 -18.43
CA VAL A 196 -7.17 -21.92 -19.86
C VAL A 196 -7.53 -23.34 -20.28
N ALA A 197 -8.62 -23.52 -21.01
CA ALA A 197 -9.04 -24.84 -21.48
C ALA A 197 -8.00 -25.44 -22.44
N VAL A 198 -7.57 -26.68 -22.20
CA VAL A 198 -6.56 -27.36 -23.04
C VAL A 198 -7.17 -28.21 -24.15
N GLU A 199 -8.48 -28.45 -24.09
CA GLU A 199 -9.26 -29.25 -25.02
C GLU A 199 -10.71 -28.73 -25.12
N ASP A 200 -11.43 -29.16 -26.16
CA ASP A 200 -12.85 -28.86 -26.31
C ASP A 200 -13.68 -29.75 -25.37
N SER A 201 -14.74 -29.21 -24.79
CA SER A 201 -15.73 -29.93 -23.99
C SER A 201 -17.13 -29.28 -24.11
N ASP A 202 -18.12 -29.79 -23.41
CA ASP A 202 -19.51 -29.31 -23.52
C ASP A 202 -19.61 -27.81 -23.18
N GLY A 203 -19.77 -26.98 -24.22
CA GLY A 203 -19.88 -25.52 -24.08
C GLY A 203 -18.56 -24.79 -23.86
N VAL A 204 -17.41 -25.47 -23.92
CA VAL A 204 -16.07 -24.89 -23.73
C VAL A 204 -15.17 -25.27 -24.90
N LYS A 205 -14.46 -24.29 -25.47
CA LYS A 205 -13.47 -24.53 -26.52
C LYS A 205 -12.07 -24.46 -25.96
N LYS A 206 -11.14 -25.20 -26.57
CA LYS A 206 -9.71 -25.05 -26.30
C LYS A 206 -9.29 -23.59 -26.45
N GLY A 207 -8.59 -23.07 -25.45
CA GLY A 207 -8.16 -21.67 -25.37
C GLY A 207 -9.14 -20.74 -24.67
N ASP A 208 -10.36 -21.19 -24.34
CA ASP A 208 -11.26 -20.40 -23.52
C ASP A 208 -10.67 -20.19 -22.12
N ILE A 209 -10.85 -18.99 -21.57
CA ILE A 209 -10.51 -18.67 -20.18
C ILE A 209 -11.67 -19.12 -19.30
N LYS A 210 -11.36 -19.82 -18.21
CA LYS A 210 -12.34 -20.24 -17.21
C LYS A 210 -13.04 -19.02 -16.63
N SER A 211 -14.37 -19.02 -16.67
CA SER A 211 -15.22 -17.94 -16.20
C SER A 211 -16.54 -18.47 -15.65
N THR A 212 -17.36 -17.60 -15.06
CA THR A 212 -18.70 -17.96 -14.58
C THR A 212 -19.64 -18.42 -15.71
N ASP A 213 -19.32 -18.09 -16.97
CA ASP A 213 -20.14 -18.46 -18.12
C ASP A 213 -19.91 -19.90 -18.57
N ASN A 214 -18.71 -20.44 -18.30
CA ASN A 214 -18.28 -21.75 -18.78
C ASN A 214 -17.86 -22.71 -17.64
N TYR A 215 -17.99 -22.28 -16.38
CA TYR A 215 -17.65 -23.06 -15.20
C TYR A 215 -18.63 -22.81 -14.05
N SER A 216 -19.33 -23.87 -13.62
CA SER A 216 -20.47 -23.76 -12.71
C SER A 216 -20.09 -23.53 -11.23
N TYR A 217 -18.86 -23.87 -10.84
CA TYR A 217 -18.40 -23.66 -9.47
C TYR A 217 -17.86 -22.23 -9.31
N ALA A 218 -18.63 -21.37 -8.66
CA ALA A 218 -18.38 -19.92 -8.62
C ALA A 218 -17.28 -19.47 -7.64
N VAL A 219 -17.06 -20.21 -6.56
CA VAL A 219 -16.14 -19.82 -5.45
C VAL A 219 -14.73 -19.44 -5.91
N PRO A 220 -14.08 -20.12 -6.88
CA PRO A 220 -12.76 -19.71 -7.37
C PRO A 220 -12.73 -18.25 -7.85
N PHE A 221 -13.81 -17.76 -8.47
CA PHE A 221 -13.87 -16.39 -8.99
C PHE A 221 -13.97 -15.32 -7.89
N GLU A 222 -14.32 -15.69 -6.67
CA GLU A 222 -14.21 -14.82 -5.48
C GLU A 222 -12.82 -14.93 -4.83
N VAL A 223 -12.25 -16.15 -4.80
CA VAL A 223 -10.94 -16.42 -4.20
C VAL A 223 -9.80 -15.81 -5.00
N ILE A 224 -9.85 -15.88 -6.33
CA ILE A 224 -8.81 -15.36 -7.25
C ILE A 224 -8.48 -13.88 -6.95
N PRO A 225 -9.43 -12.92 -7.04
CA PRO A 225 -9.14 -11.52 -6.78
C PRO A 225 -8.73 -11.24 -5.31
N ALA A 226 -9.27 -11.99 -4.35
CA ALA A 226 -8.91 -11.84 -2.94
C ALA A 226 -7.44 -12.23 -2.67
N VAL A 227 -6.96 -13.32 -3.27
CA VAL A 227 -5.57 -13.76 -3.14
C VAL A 227 -4.62 -12.80 -3.87
N GLN A 228 -4.97 -12.37 -5.08
CA GLN A 228 -4.19 -11.37 -5.84
C GLN A 228 -4.01 -10.08 -5.03
N LYS A 229 -5.10 -9.58 -4.44
CA LYS A 229 -5.10 -8.42 -3.55
C LYS A 229 -4.09 -8.58 -2.41
N LEU A 230 -4.14 -9.70 -1.68
CA LEU A 230 -3.23 -9.94 -0.56
C LEU A 230 -1.77 -9.95 -1.01
N ILE A 231 -1.45 -10.60 -2.13
CA ILE A 231 -0.09 -10.67 -2.64
C ILE A 231 0.41 -9.29 -3.08
N ILE A 232 -0.43 -8.51 -3.77
CA ILE A 232 -0.10 -7.15 -4.20
C ILE A 232 0.12 -6.26 -2.96
N ASP A 233 -0.80 -6.25 -2.01
CA ASP A 233 -0.71 -5.44 -0.78
C ASP A 233 0.52 -5.78 0.06
N ASN A 234 0.88 -7.06 0.13
CA ASN A 234 2.05 -7.55 0.86
C ASN A 234 3.37 -7.40 0.07
N ASN A 235 3.30 -7.06 -1.23
CA ASN A 235 4.43 -7.03 -2.16
C ASN A 235 5.21 -8.38 -2.20
N GLY A 236 4.48 -9.48 -2.12
CA GLY A 236 5.04 -10.83 -2.08
C GLY A 236 4.07 -11.85 -1.49
N THR A 237 4.50 -13.10 -1.46
CA THR A 237 3.70 -14.29 -1.07
C THR A 237 3.94 -14.75 0.36
N GLU A 238 4.93 -14.17 1.03
CA GLU A 238 5.33 -14.57 2.39
C GLU A 238 4.40 -13.96 3.45
N ASN A 239 4.04 -14.72 4.48
CA ASN A 239 3.23 -14.27 5.62
C ASN A 239 1.84 -13.69 5.26
N LEU A 240 1.22 -14.17 4.18
CA LEU A 240 -0.15 -13.77 3.82
C LEU A 240 -1.17 -14.22 4.88
N ASN A 241 -2.07 -13.31 5.26
CA ASN A 241 -3.22 -13.64 6.10
C ASN A 241 -4.35 -14.25 5.24
N LEU A 242 -4.38 -15.58 5.15
CA LEU A 242 -5.35 -16.31 4.32
C LEU A 242 -6.63 -16.74 5.05
N ASP A 243 -6.74 -16.48 6.35
CA ASP A 243 -7.85 -16.97 7.19
C ASP A 243 -9.21 -16.40 6.75
N GLY A 244 -9.22 -15.21 6.14
CA GLY A 244 -10.41 -14.58 5.58
C GLY A 244 -10.85 -15.11 4.21
N ILE A 245 -10.06 -15.97 3.56
CA ILE A 245 -10.34 -16.50 2.22
C ILE A 245 -10.75 -17.97 2.34
N THR A 246 -12.06 -18.21 2.30
CA THR A 246 -12.64 -19.56 2.44
C THR A 246 -12.93 -20.20 1.09
N GLY A 247 -12.78 -21.53 1.01
CA GLY A 247 -13.06 -22.29 -0.22
C GLY A 247 -11.93 -22.24 -1.24
N ALA A 248 -12.11 -22.98 -2.35
CA ALA A 248 -11.16 -23.10 -3.47
C ALA A 248 -9.67 -23.16 -3.06
N THR A 249 -9.33 -23.96 -2.05
CA THR A 249 -7.97 -24.07 -1.49
C THR A 249 -6.92 -24.38 -2.55
N ASN A 250 -7.23 -25.24 -3.51
CA ASN A 250 -6.33 -25.56 -4.62
C ASN A 250 -6.04 -24.33 -5.47
N THR A 251 -7.06 -23.56 -5.89
CA THR A 251 -6.89 -22.32 -6.66
C THR A 251 -5.99 -21.33 -5.92
N ARG A 252 -6.25 -21.12 -4.62
CA ARG A 252 -5.40 -20.24 -3.79
C ARG A 252 -3.94 -20.69 -3.77
N ASN A 253 -3.70 -21.97 -3.49
CA ASN A 253 -2.34 -22.50 -3.42
C ASN A 253 -1.63 -22.38 -4.78
N THR A 254 -2.33 -22.70 -5.88
CA THR A 254 -1.80 -22.57 -7.23
C THR A 254 -1.44 -21.13 -7.59
N ILE A 255 -2.24 -20.13 -7.20
CA ILE A 255 -1.90 -18.72 -7.42
C ILE A 255 -0.58 -18.39 -6.71
N ILE A 256 -0.45 -18.75 -5.44
CA ILE A 256 0.76 -18.47 -4.64
C ILE A 256 1.99 -19.14 -5.27
N GLU A 257 1.89 -20.42 -5.61
CA GLU A 257 2.98 -21.19 -6.23
C GLU A 257 3.42 -20.59 -7.58
N LEU A 258 2.48 -20.23 -8.45
CA LEU A 258 2.81 -19.65 -9.75
C LEU A 258 3.36 -18.23 -9.62
N VAL A 259 2.89 -17.44 -8.66
CA VAL A 259 3.46 -16.11 -8.40
C VAL A 259 4.89 -16.24 -7.87
N ASP A 260 5.16 -17.18 -6.98
CA ASP A 260 6.53 -17.45 -6.50
C ASP A 260 7.46 -17.85 -7.65
N GLU A 261 7.00 -18.73 -8.53
CA GLU A 261 7.75 -19.13 -9.72
C GLU A 261 8.03 -17.93 -10.64
N ALA A 262 7.02 -17.11 -10.94
CA ALA A 262 7.16 -15.91 -11.75
C ALA A 262 8.14 -14.89 -11.10
N LEU A 263 8.00 -14.63 -9.80
CA LEU A 263 8.86 -13.70 -9.07
C LEU A 263 10.30 -14.19 -8.87
N SER A 264 10.56 -15.50 -9.01
CA SER A 264 11.94 -16.02 -8.99
C SER A 264 12.80 -15.43 -10.11
N LEU A 265 12.17 -15.02 -11.22
CA LEU A 265 12.80 -14.36 -12.37
C LEU A 265 12.97 -12.85 -12.17
N ALA A 266 12.31 -12.27 -11.16
CA ALA A 266 12.32 -10.84 -10.84
C ALA A 266 13.37 -10.46 -9.78
N LYS A 267 14.08 -11.44 -9.20
CA LYS A 267 15.14 -11.23 -8.19
C LYS A 267 16.49 -10.94 -8.85
#